data_AF-A0A6P9BRP3-F1
#
_entry.id   AF-A0A6P9BRP3-F1
#
_cell.length_a   1.000
_cell.length_b   1.000
_cell.length_c   1.000
_cell.angle_alpha   90.00
_cell.angle_beta   90.00
_cell.angle_gamma   90.00
#
_symmetry.space_group_name_H-M   'P 1'
#
loop_
_entity.id
_entity.type
_entity.pdbx_description
1 polymer ?
#
loop_
_entity_poly.entity_id
_entity_poly.type
_entity_poly.pdbx_seq_one_letter_code
_entity_poly.pdbx_strand_id
1 'polypeptide(L)'
;MFLPQSKAWQIWEDCNSQNSQVIKSEFRKEAKKLWLKGFCIAVIRKSASGSSVAVYKQWIPNTNFENAANWDQNRIPCAKDTVLFGSNKIVSVFVQASHSLTDMYLPLNGEFIMAPAAGFAAFNGNYSPGCETASEITFKSTDNYEWYDPTLWHAAASLGNLDLGKYIFLVDEERVPCQYDDVIFQPETSFRVNITSEPTIQLKSISIMGQNFTNDSTLTEYMQSSSAKLQFHGQGTLRLSHTRCPDKSGCECGNSATHERICAALLQNSRNQCPMVTCKDAIKPTGHCCEICGAIITLTYSADFDIELYRDRIFHTFLNLPRNKGVQMAMSKMKKLQTPLRIVPRGLDSIIQIVLIDNKTGPYAGTHAEQLANDILKDIADHGKFFSIVTANLQVATGSNWNAQGISSHLGPTITGIAIGILLALLFLGITLLLYKNDALRSLSSLNLSSLWKQKRDQEDFGGTIVEGFDNPMFDTPCNPSVLANRHSVEETQEEMANRNSRLYYINPLYDEIDLNV
;
A
#
# COMPACT_ATOMS: atom_id res chain seq x y z
N MET A 1 36.17 21.99 -12.24
CA MET A 1 37.13 22.93 -12.86
C MET A 1 36.39 23.66 -13.98
N PHE A 2 35.95 24.89 -13.73
CA PHE A 2 35.05 25.65 -14.62
C PHE A 2 35.85 26.38 -15.71
N LEU A 3 35.39 26.29 -16.97
CA LEU A 3 35.90 27.08 -18.09
C LEU A 3 35.31 28.51 -18.06
N PRO A 4 36.07 29.57 -18.40
CA PRO A 4 35.61 30.95 -18.24
C PRO A 4 34.67 31.40 -19.37
N GLN A 5 33.67 32.23 -19.01
CA GLN A 5 32.62 32.81 -19.87
C GLN A 5 33.11 33.68 -21.04
N SER A 6 34.42 33.98 -21.17
CA SER A 6 34.94 34.85 -22.23
C SER A 6 35.08 34.18 -23.60
N LYS A 7 35.22 32.84 -23.66
CA LYS A 7 35.34 32.12 -24.95
C LYS A 7 34.02 31.87 -25.67
N ALA A 8 32.90 31.86 -24.95
CA ALA A 8 31.57 31.66 -25.53
C ALA A 8 31.06 32.92 -26.24
N TRP A 9 31.50 34.11 -25.81
CA TRP A 9 31.11 35.38 -26.40
C TRP A 9 31.85 35.68 -27.72
N GLN A 10 33.12 35.28 -27.84
CA GLN A 10 33.92 35.47 -29.06
C GLN A 10 33.42 34.60 -30.23
N ILE A 11 32.94 33.38 -29.95
CA ILE A 11 32.38 32.47 -30.97
C ILE A 11 31.03 32.97 -31.51
N TRP A 12 30.28 33.74 -30.71
CA TRP A 12 28.99 34.31 -31.10
C TRP A 12 29.16 35.54 -32.01
N GLU A 13 30.17 36.38 -31.78
CA GLU A 13 30.48 37.52 -32.66
C GLU A 13 31.06 37.09 -34.02
N ASP A 14 31.92 36.07 -34.06
CA ASP A 14 32.48 35.57 -35.32
C ASP A 14 31.44 34.89 -36.23
N CYS A 15 30.33 34.39 -35.67
CA CYS A 15 29.24 33.80 -36.45
C CYS A 15 28.31 34.84 -37.11
N ASN A 16 28.36 36.11 -36.68
CA ASN A 16 27.37 37.11 -37.10
C ASN A 16 27.89 38.14 -38.12
N SER A 17 29.12 37.95 -38.63
CA SER A 17 29.75 38.87 -39.58
C SER A 17 30.41 38.13 -40.76
N GLN A 18 29.61 37.52 -41.65
CA GLN A 18 29.83 37.56 -43.11
C GLN A 18 28.78 36.76 -43.92
N ASN A 19 28.06 37.50 -44.76
CA ASN A 19 27.46 37.11 -46.05
C ASN A 19 26.68 35.77 -46.17
N SER A 20 25.40 35.88 -45.79
CA SER A 20 24.27 35.16 -46.37
C SER A 20 24.23 35.30 -47.90
N GLN A 21 24.40 34.19 -48.63
CA GLN A 21 23.71 33.82 -49.90
C GLN A 21 24.35 32.58 -50.57
N VAL A 22 25.62 32.25 -50.27
CA VAL A 22 26.31 31.10 -50.88
C VAL A 22 26.06 29.76 -50.15
N ILE A 23 25.80 29.78 -48.83
CA ILE A 23 25.54 28.56 -48.04
C ILE A 23 24.11 28.00 -48.26
N LYS A 24 23.16 28.83 -48.73
CA LYS A 24 21.77 28.42 -48.95
C LYS A 24 21.54 27.56 -50.22
N SER A 25 22.51 27.51 -51.13
CA SER A 25 22.42 26.70 -52.37
C SER A 25 23.07 25.30 -52.23
N GLU A 26 24.10 25.19 -51.41
CA GLU A 26 24.77 23.93 -51.01
C GLU A 26 23.89 23.08 -50.09
N PHE A 27 23.27 23.69 -49.06
CA PHE A 27 22.34 22.98 -48.16
C PHE A 27 21.11 22.39 -48.88
N ARG A 28 20.68 23.00 -50.00
CA ARG A 28 19.52 22.54 -50.77
C ARG A 28 19.83 21.32 -51.65
N LYS A 29 21.10 21.05 -51.96
CA LYS A 29 21.53 19.88 -52.74
C LYS A 29 21.82 18.67 -51.85
N GLU A 30 22.36 18.86 -50.65
CA GLU A 30 22.53 17.78 -49.66
C GLU A 30 21.21 17.37 -48.98
N ALA A 31 20.29 18.32 -48.71
CA ALA A 31 18.97 18.01 -48.14
C ALA A 31 18.10 17.15 -49.09
N LYS A 32 18.24 17.27 -50.42
CA LYS A 32 17.53 16.41 -51.38
C LYS A 32 18.13 14.99 -51.50
N LYS A 33 19.42 14.84 -51.19
CA LYS A 33 20.10 13.52 -51.15
C LYS A 33 19.76 12.74 -49.86
N LEU A 34 19.54 13.43 -48.75
CA LEU A 34 19.03 12.84 -47.50
C LEU A 34 17.53 12.54 -47.55
N TRP A 35 16.74 13.28 -48.34
CA TRP A 35 15.29 13.03 -48.45
C TRP A 35 14.94 11.79 -49.29
N LEU A 36 15.81 11.36 -50.22
CA LEU A 36 15.58 10.16 -51.05
C LEU A 36 16.20 8.85 -50.50
N LYS A 37 17.02 8.90 -49.45
CA LYS A 37 17.59 7.70 -48.80
C LYS A 37 16.93 7.30 -47.48
N GLY A 38 15.96 8.07 -47.00
CA GLY A 38 15.25 7.80 -45.74
C GLY A 38 13.94 7.01 -45.87
N PHE A 39 13.55 6.57 -47.06
CA PHE A 39 12.20 5.99 -47.30
C PHE A 39 12.15 4.48 -47.55
N CYS A 40 13.24 3.73 -47.38
CA CYS A 40 13.16 2.27 -47.45
C CYS A 40 14.02 1.62 -46.36
N ILE A 41 13.36 0.77 -45.56
CA ILE A 41 13.92 -0.16 -44.57
C ILE A 41 14.26 0.49 -43.23
N ALA A 42 13.24 0.64 -42.39
CA ALA A 42 13.09 -0.27 -41.25
C ALA A 42 11.68 -0.12 -40.66
N VAL A 43 10.80 -1.09 -40.97
CA VAL A 43 9.69 -1.44 -40.08
C VAL A 43 10.35 -2.08 -38.85
N ILE A 44 11.01 -1.26 -38.02
CA ILE A 44 11.23 -1.62 -36.63
C ILE A 44 9.88 -1.35 -36.01
N ARG A 45 9.13 -2.44 -35.84
CA ARG A 45 8.14 -2.56 -34.79
C ARG A 45 8.88 -2.21 -33.51
N LYS A 46 8.94 -0.92 -33.16
CA LYS A 46 9.32 -0.46 -31.83
C LYS A 46 8.24 -1.06 -30.96
N SER A 47 8.52 -2.23 -30.42
CA SER A 47 8.01 -2.64 -29.13
C SER A 47 8.42 -1.53 -28.19
N ALA A 48 7.62 -0.47 -28.11
CA ALA A 48 7.60 0.37 -26.94
C ALA A 48 7.16 -0.58 -25.84
N SER A 49 8.13 -1.24 -25.21
CA SER A 49 7.99 -1.78 -23.88
C SER A 49 7.58 -0.58 -23.05
N GLY A 50 6.28 -0.44 -22.83
CA GLY A 50 5.74 0.58 -21.95
C GLY A 50 6.28 0.18 -20.59
N SER A 51 7.33 0.86 -20.15
CA SER A 51 7.82 0.71 -18.80
C SER A 51 6.80 1.44 -17.96
N SER A 52 5.90 0.71 -17.30
CA SER A 52 5.16 1.26 -16.16
C SER A 52 6.18 1.85 -15.20
N VAL A 53 5.95 3.09 -14.78
CA VAL A 53 6.87 3.82 -13.89
C VAL A 53 6.69 3.25 -12.50
N ALA A 54 7.79 2.75 -11.93
CA ALA A 54 7.83 2.38 -10.52
C ALA A 54 7.61 3.64 -9.66
N VAL A 55 6.75 3.56 -8.66
CA VAL A 55 6.53 4.67 -7.72
C VAL A 55 7.67 4.65 -6.71
N TYR A 56 8.18 5.84 -6.39
CA TYR A 56 9.19 5.98 -5.35
C TYR A 56 8.51 6.18 -4.00
N LYS A 57 8.92 5.38 -3.02
CA LYS A 57 8.37 5.34 -1.66
C LYS A 57 9.43 5.75 -0.67
N GLN A 58 9.29 6.94 -0.12
CA GLN A 58 10.26 7.49 0.82
C GLN A 58 9.75 7.39 2.24
N TRP A 59 10.55 6.77 3.11
CA TRP A 59 10.31 6.72 4.54
C TRP A 59 10.45 8.12 5.16
N ILE A 60 9.48 8.52 5.99
CA ILE A 60 9.42 9.87 6.58
C ILE A 60 10.16 9.95 7.91
N PRO A 61 9.90 9.06 8.90
CA PRO A 61 10.57 9.14 10.20
C PRO A 61 12.07 8.93 10.11
N ASN A 62 12.83 9.62 10.94
CA ASN A 62 14.26 9.37 11.12
C ASN A 62 14.61 9.35 12.60
N THR A 63 15.81 8.89 12.91
CA THR A 63 16.37 8.86 14.26
C THR A 63 17.59 9.78 14.36
N ASN A 64 17.62 10.86 13.57
CA ASN A 64 18.70 11.83 13.57
C ASN A 64 18.75 12.63 14.87
N PHE A 65 19.96 12.97 15.32
CA PHE A 65 20.20 13.75 16.53
C PHE A 65 19.68 15.20 16.38
N GLU A 66 19.91 15.82 15.22
CA GLU A 66 19.51 17.20 14.92
C GLU A 66 18.04 17.36 14.51
N ASN A 67 17.22 16.33 14.69
CA ASN A 67 15.78 16.43 14.49
C ASN A 67 15.07 16.67 15.83
N ALA A 68 14.58 17.89 16.03
CA ALA A 68 13.86 18.30 17.23
C ALA A 68 12.68 17.36 17.60
N ALA A 69 11.99 16.79 16.60
CA ALA A 69 10.86 15.91 16.84
C ALA A 69 11.25 14.61 17.57
N ASN A 70 12.52 14.19 17.48
CA ASN A 70 13.05 12.99 18.13
C ASN A 70 13.32 13.18 19.63
N TRP A 71 13.15 14.38 20.16
CA TRP A 71 13.37 14.71 21.57
C TRP A 71 12.06 15.04 22.28
N ASP A 72 11.93 14.61 23.53
CA ASP A 72 10.75 14.81 24.40
C ASP A 72 10.31 16.28 24.51
N GLN A 73 11.28 17.20 24.59
CA GLN A 73 11.04 18.65 24.66
C GLN A 73 10.87 19.33 23.27
N ASN A 74 10.82 18.56 22.18
CA ASN A 74 10.67 19.06 20.82
C ASN A 74 11.72 20.14 20.42
N ARG A 75 12.96 19.96 20.88
CA ARG A 75 14.13 20.79 20.58
C ARG A 75 15.39 19.93 20.56
N ILE A 76 16.43 20.39 19.88
CA ILE A 76 17.73 19.73 19.88
C ILE A 76 18.42 19.99 21.24
N PRO A 77 19.12 19.01 21.83
CA PRO A 77 19.93 19.23 23.03
C PRO A 77 20.94 20.36 22.84
N CYS A 78 21.12 21.19 23.87
CA CYS A 78 22.08 22.27 23.89
C CYS A 78 23.18 22.02 24.94
N ALA A 79 24.17 22.91 25.02
CA ALA A 79 25.42 22.63 25.73
C ALA A 79 25.32 22.32 27.23
N LYS A 80 24.34 22.90 27.92
CA LYS A 80 24.05 22.67 29.34
C LYS A 80 23.11 21.50 29.61
N ASP A 81 22.57 20.87 28.56
CA ASP A 81 21.65 19.76 28.75
C ASP A 81 22.40 18.48 29.12
N THR A 82 21.67 17.64 29.85
CA THR A 82 22.00 16.23 30.06
C THR A 82 21.18 15.40 29.08
N VAL A 83 21.85 14.74 28.16
CA VAL A 83 21.22 13.93 27.11
C VAL A 83 20.98 12.52 27.62
N LEU A 84 19.73 12.05 27.53
CA LEU A 84 19.31 10.75 28.02
C LEU A 84 18.82 9.85 26.88
N PHE A 85 19.56 8.77 26.61
CA PHE A 85 19.04 7.61 25.92
C PHE A 85 18.68 6.55 26.96
N GLY A 86 17.42 6.09 26.97
CA GLY A 86 17.00 5.00 27.85
C GLY A 86 17.90 3.77 27.67
N SER A 87 18.32 3.14 28.77
CA SER A 87 19.30 2.05 28.75
C SER A 87 18.86 0.85 27.91
N ASN A 88 17.55 0.58 27.86
CA ASN A 88 16.94 -0.49 27.07
C ASN A 88 16.59 -0.08 25.63
N LYS A 89 16.88 1.16 25.20
CA LYS A 89 16.62 1.57 23.83
C LYS A 89 17.54 0.83 22.87
N ILE A 90 16.95 0.45 21.74
CA ILE A 90 17.66 -0.14 20.60
C ILE A 90 17.54 0.87 19.46
N VAL A 91 18.64 1.54 19.09
CA VAL A 91 18.55 2.62 18.10
C VAL A 91 19.88 2.88 17.39
N SER A 92 19.79 3.24 16.11
CA SER A 92 20.87 3.85 15.33
C SER A 92 20.58 5.34 15.20
N VAL A 93 21.52 6.20 15.57
CA VAL A 93 21.35 7.67 15.58
C VAL A 93 22.36 8.31 14.65
N PHE A 94 21.87 8.99 13.62
CA PHE A 94 22.71 9.77 12.72
C PHE A 94 22.99 11.14 13.33
N VAL A 95 24.27 11.52 13.37
CA VAL A 95 24.75 12.79 13.90
C VAL A 95 25.39 13.54 12.75
N GLN A 96 24.87 14.73 12.46
CA GLN A 96 25.31 15.54 11.34
C GLN A 96 26.38 16.57 11.73
N ALA A 97 26.28 17.11 12.94
CA ALA A 97 27.10 18.23 13.41
C ALA A 97 27.82 17.93 14.72
N SER A 98 28.76 18.81 15.07
CA SER A 98 29.47 18.74 16.35
C SER A 98 28.64 19.34 17.48
N HIS A 99 28.49 18.62 18.58
CA HIS A 99 27.75 19.02 19.77
C HIS A 99 28.68 19.05 20.97
N SER A 100 28.68 20.16 21.72
CA SER A 100 29.29 20.21 23.05
C SER A 100 28.19 19.97 24.06
N LEU A 101 28.34 19.02 24.99
CA LEU A 101 27.31 18.63 25.95
C LEU A 101 27.89 18.53 27.37
N THR A 102 27.06 18.70 28.38
CA THR A 102 27.48 18.54 29.79
C THR A 102 27.57 17.06 30.13
N ASP A 103 26.50 16.31 29.87
CA ASP A 103 26.44 14.86 30.10
C ASP A 103 25.67 14.19 28.96
N MET A 104 26.04 12.94 28.64
CA MET A 104 25.32 12.13 27.66
C MET A 104 25.34 10.66 28.08
N TYR A 105 24.16 10.10 28.32
CA TYR A 105 23.96 8.70 28.69
C TYR A 105 23.56 7.91 27.44
N LEU A 106 24.41 6.97 27.04
CA LEU A 106 24.24 6.18 25.80
C LEU A 106 23.34 4.95 26.03
N PRO A 107 22.62 4.48 25.00
CA PRO A 107 21.88 3.22 25.09
C PRO A 107 22.85 2.03 25.19
N LEU A 108 22.43 0.94 25.83
CA LEU A 108 23.26 -0.27 25.92
C LEU A 108 23.39 -0.98 24.56
N ASN A 109 22.38 -0.86 23.71
CA ASN A 109 22.33 -1.45 22.39
C ASN A 109 22.05 -0.35 21.36
N GLY A 110 23.08 0.33 20.87
CA GLY A 110 22.88 1.34 19.84
C GLY A 110 24.16 1.72 19.14
N GLU A 111 24.02 2.56 18.13
CA GLU A 111 25.14 3.12 17.39
C GLU A 111 24.90 4.60 17.09
N PHE A 112 26.00 5.34 16.94
CA PHE A 112 25.99 6.72 16.44
C PHE A 112 26.73 6.75 15.10
N ILE A 113 26.01 7.08 14.04
CA ILE A 113 26.56 7.23 12.70
C ILE A 113 27.02 8.68 12.56
N MET A 114 28.33 8.88 12.53
CA MET A 114 28.95 10.20 12.52
C MET A 114 29.17 10.69 11.09
N ALA A 115 28.53 11.79 10.70
CA ALA A 115 28.87 12.50 9.48
C ALA A 115 30.29 13.10 9.54
N PRO A 116 30.90 13.53 8.42
CA PRO A 116 32.26 14.07 8.42
C PRO A 116 32.51 15.28 9.35
N ALA A 117 31.48 16.05 9.68
CA ALA A 117 31.54 17.20 10.60
C ALA A 117 30.97 16.90 12.00
N ALA A 118 30.57 15.66 12.26
CA ALA A 118 29.96 15.25 13.50
C ALA A 118 30.99 15.00 14.59
N GLY A 119 30.60 15.28 15.83
CA GLY A 119 31.45 15.09 16.98
C GLY A 119 30.71 15.36 18.28
N PHE A 120 31.20 14.77 19.37
CA PHE A 120 30.77 15.13 20.71
C PHE A 120 31.97 15.65 21.50
N ALA A 121 31.79 16.78 22.18
CA ALA A 121 32.79 17.41 23.01
C ALA A 121 32.22 17.70 24.41
N ALA A 122 33.09 17.71 25.42
CA ALA A 122 32.71 18.16 26.75
C ALA A 122 32.45 19.67 26.73
N PHE A 123 31.32 20.09 27.28
CA PHE A 123 31.03 21.50 27.48
C PHE A 123 31.99 22.10 28.52
N ASN A 124 32.62 23.22 28.16
CA ASN A 124 33.67 23.86 28.96
C ASN A 124 33.13 24.81 30.05
N GLY A 125 31.80 24.90 30.23
CA GLY A 125 31.17 25.79 31.20
C GLY A 125 31.02 27.25 30.76
N ASN A 126 31.49 27.63 29.56
CA ASN A 126 31.34 29.00 29.06
C ASN A 126 29.89 29.35 28.73
N TYR A 127 29.57 30.64 28.74
CA TYR A 127 28.25 31.09 28.30
C TYR A 127 27.93 30.62 26.87
N SER A 128 26.80 29.92 26.71
CA SER A 128 26.27 29.44 25.44
C SER A 128 24.92 30.13 25.20
N PRO A 129 24.83 31.06 24.24
CA PRO A 129 23.57 31.76 23.92
C PRO A 129 22.49 30.77 23.48
N GLY A 130 21.27 30.91 24.02
CA GLY A 130 20.15 30.01 23.74
C GLY A 130 20.20 28.69 24.52
N CYS A 131 21.14 28.56 25.45
CA CYS A 131 21.27 27.43 26.36
C CYS A 131 21.52 27.91 27.80
N GLU A 132 20.68 28.82 28.28
CA GLU A 132 20.84 29.46 29.59
C GLU A 132 20.51 28.49 30.73
N THR A 133 19.49 27.65 30.52
CA THR A 133 18.95 26.71 31.51
C THR A 133 19.35 25.30 31.17
N ALA A 134 19.92 24.57 32.14
CA ALA A 134 20.19 23.14 32.01
C ALA A 134 18.88 22.35 32.12
N SER A 135 18.72 21.32 31.31
CA SER A 135 17.62 20.37 31.46
C SER A 135 18.03 18.96 31.08
N GLU A 136 17.29 17.98 31.58
CA GLU A 136 17.36 16.61 31.11
C GLU A 136 16.49 16.48 29.85
N ILE A 137 17.09 16.02 28.76
CA ILE A 137 16.41 15.86 27.47
C ILE A 137 16.51 14.41 27.02
N THR A 138 15.34 13.80 26.79
CA THR A 138 15.25 12.38 26.53
C THR A 138 14.95 12.11 25.07
N PHE A 139 15.70 11.18 24.47
CA PHE A 139 15.40 10.72 23.12
C PHE A 139 14.09 9.93 23.11
N LYS A 140 13.14 10.25 22.24
CA LYS A 140 11.83 9.60 22.16
C LYS A 140 11.93 8.15 21.72
N SER A 141 10.88 7.37 21.99
CA SER A 141 10.77 6.00 21.48
C SER A 141 10.44 6.03 19.99
N THR A 142 11.06 5.13 19.24
CA THR A 142 10.91 5.01 17.78
C THR A 142 10.48 3.59 17.38
N ASP A 143 10.12 2.75 18.36
CA ASP A 143 9.71 1.35 18.15
C ASP A 143 8.30 1.21 17.53
N ASN A 144 7.49 2.28 17.59
CA ASN A 144 6.09 2.27 17.16
C ASN A 144 5.91 2.57 15.67
N TYR A 145 6.99 2.90 14.94
CA TYR A 145 6.89 3.20 13.52
C TYR A 145 6.75 1.91 12.71
N GLU A 146 5.56 1.66 12.18
CA GLU A 146 5.25 0.46 11.41
C GLU A 146 5.47 0.64 9.91
N TRP A 147 6.04 -0.38 9.26
CA TRP A 147 6.18 -0.42 7.80
C TRP A 147 4.83 -0.22 7.09
N TYR A 148 3.76 -0.79 7.64
CA TYR A 148 2.42 -0.73 7.06
C TYR A 148 1.59 0.48 7.49
N ASP A 149 2.17 1.46 8.21
CA ASP A 149 1.50 2.72 8.47
C ASP A 149 1.60 3.62 7.22
N PRO A 150 0.49 3.89 6.50
CA PRO A 150 0.51 4.69 5.28
C PRO A 150 0.82 6.19 5.55
N THR A 151 0.83 6.64 6.81
CA THR A 151 1.19 8.02 7.19
C THR A 151 2.70 8.24 7.27
N LEU A 152 3.50 7.18 7.28
CA LEU A 152 4.97 7.22 7.41
C LEU A 152 5.70 7.17 6.07
N TRP A 153 4.95 7.24 4.96
CA TRP A 153 5.48 7.17 3.60
C TRP A 153 5.08 8.36 2.76
N HIS A 154 6.05 8.93 2.05
CA HIS A 154 5.81 9.79 0.91
C HIS A 154 5.89 8.99 -0.39
N ALA A 155 5.05 9.35 -1.35
CA ALA A 155 5.02 8.73 -2.66
C ALA A 155 5.18 9.78 -3.76
N ALA A 156 6.01 9.50 -4.76
CA ALA A 156 6.07 10.31 -5.97
C ALA A 156 6.42 9.50 -7.21
N ALA A 157 6.11 10.04 -8.38
CA ALA A 157 6.40 9.41 -9.67
C ALA A 157 7.89 9.45 -10.06
N SER A 158 8.70 10.26 -9.39
CA SER A 158 10.14 10.37 -9.66
C SER A 158 10.91 10.86 -8.43
N LEU A 159 12.21 10.59 -8.38
CA LEU A 159 13.12 11.13 -7.36
C LEU A 159 13.07 12.66 -7.29
N GLY A 160 13.14 13.34 -8.44
CA GLY A 160 13.06 14.80 -8.47
C GLY A 160 11.73 15.36 -7.96
N ASN A 161 10.63 14.59 -8.06
CA ASN A 161 9.36 14.98 -7.44
C ASN A 161 9.38 14.78 -5.92
N LEU A 162 10.06 13.74 -5.39
CA LEU A 162 10.28 13.58 -3.95
C LEU A 162 11.08 14.77 -3.39
N ASP A 163 12.19 15.15 -4.03
CA ASP A 163 13.06 16.24 -3.60
C ASP A 163 12.32 17.59 -3.58
N LEU A 164 11.40 17.80 -4.53
CA LEU A 164 10.58 19.01 -4.61
C LEU A 164 9.33 18.97 -3.71
N GLY A 165 9.11 17.89 -2.95
CA GLY A 165 7.90 17.72 -2.13
C GLY A 165 6.61 17.58 -2.94
N LYS A 166 6.70 17.15 -4.20
CA LYS A 166 5.57 16.96 -5.11
C LYS A 166 5.03 15.54 -5.00
N TYR A 167 4.30 15.28 -3.93
CA TYR A 167 3.75 13.97 -3.64
C TYR A 167 2.49 13.67 -4.46
N ILE A 168 2.28 12.40 -4.75
CA ILE A 168 1.07 11.92 -5.43
C ILE A 168 0.08 11.36 -4.41
N PHE A 169 -1.21 11.55 -4.70
CA PHE A 169 -2.29 10.93 -3.94
C PHE A 169 -2.44 9.47 -4.35
N LEU A 170 -2.61 8.60 -3.36
CA LEU A 170 -2.78 7.15 -3.52
C LEU A 170 -3.81 6.67 -2.50
N VAL A 171 -4.50 5.57 -2.81
CA VAL A 171 -5.34 4.86 -1.82
C VAL A 171 -4.46 4.26 -0.72
N ASP A 172 -5.04 3.90 0.43
CA ASP A 172 -4.23 3.59 1.64
C ASP A 172 -3.32 2.37 1.45
N GLU A 173 -3.82 1.31 0.82
CA GLU A 173 -3.03 0.12 0.45
C GLU A 173 -1.85 0.44 -0.47
N GLU A 174 -1.99 1.49 -1.28
CA GLU A 174 -0.98 1.91 -2.23
C GLU A 174 -0.11 3.04 -1.67
N ARG A 175 -0.37 3.56 -0.46
CA ARG A 175 0.50 4.57 0.17
C ARG A 175 1.76 3.93 0.75
N VAL A 176 1.62 2.77 1.38
CA VAL A 176 2.75 1.92 1.78
C VAL A 176 3.43 1.29 0.54
N PRO A 177 4.66 0.77 0.64
CA PRO A 177 5.36 0.21 -0.51
C PRO A 177 4.66 -0.98 -1.17
N CYS A 178 4.59 -0.96 -2.50
CA CYS A 178 4.09 -2.06 -3.34
C CYS A 178 5.24 -2.92 -3.90
N GLN A 179 4.91 -4.09 -4.45
CA GLN A 179 5.89 -5.06 -4.96
C GLN A 179 6.81 -4.58 -6.09
N TYR A 180 6.41 -3.52 -6.82
CA TYR A 180 7.15 -2.95 -7.94
C TYR A 180 7.76 -1.58 -7.63
N ASP A 181 7.69 -1.13 -6.38
CA ASP A 181 8.13 0.19 -5.98
C ASP A 181 9.61 0.23 -5.61
N ASP A 182 10.20 1.42 -5.77
CA ASP A 182 11.55 1.73 -5.29
C ASP A 182 11.44 2.38 -3.91
N VAL A 183 11.92 1.70 -2.88
CA VAL A 183 11.91 2.19 -1.49
C VAL A 183 13.16 2.99 -1.20
N ILE A 184 12.99 4.11 -0.50
CA ILE A 184 14.08 5.03 -0.15
C ILE A 184 14.01 5.35 1.33
N PHE A 185 15.07 4.98 2.04
CA PHE A 185 15.46 5.63 3.27
C PHE A 185 16.44 6.73 2.91
N GLN A 186 16.17 7.95 3.35
CA GLN A 186 16.93 9.13 2.91
C GLN A 186 18.43 8.94 3.19
N PRO A 187 19.32 9.32 2.25
CA PRO A 187 20.75 9.38 2.52
C PRO A 187 21.04 10.30 3.71
N GLU A 188 22.16 10.06 4.40
CA GLU A 188 22.57 10.91 5.54
C GLU A 188 21.49 10.98 6.64
N THR A 189 20.74 9.90 6.80
CA THR A 189 19.80 9.72 7.91
C THR A 189 19.93 8.32 8.49
N SER A 190 19.43 8.18 9.71
CA SER A 190 19.19 6.89 10.36
C SER A 190 17.70 6.75 10.60
N PHE A 191 17.22 5.53 10.80
CA PHE A 191 15.81 5.27 11.05
C PHE A 191 15.64 4.06 11.95
N ARG A 192 14.40 3.85 12.38
CA ARG A 192 13.96 2.61 13.01
C ARG A 192 12.57 2.26 12.52
N VAL A 193 12.39 1.07 11.96
CA VAL A 193 11.14 0.62 11.34
C VAL A 193 10.80 -0.80 11.76
N ASN A 194 9.54 -0.98 12.17
CA ASN A 194 8.97 -2.27 12.47
C ASN A 194 8.51 -2.96 11.19
N ILE A 195 9.23 -4.00 10.81
CA ILE A 195 8.90 -4.89 9.69
C ILE A 195 8.37 -6.24 10.17
N THR A 196 7.77 -6.34 11.36
CA THR A 196 7.17 -7.59 11.84
C THR A 196 6.05 -7.98 10.89
N SER A 197 6.28 -8.73 9.82
CA SER A 197 5.27 -9.00 8.79
C SER A 197 5.28 -10.46 8.37
N GLU A 198 4.10 -11.08 8.42
CA GLU A 198 3.81 -12.27 7.64
C GLU A 198 2.78 -11.88 6.57
N PRO A 199 3.03 -12.13 5.28
CA PRO A 199 4.22 -12.74 4.67
C PRO A 199 5.37 -11.76 4.33
N THR A 200 6.39 -12.27 3.64
CA THR A 200 7.54 -11.54 3.05
C THR A 200 7.14 -10.26 2.31
N ILE A 201 7.83 -9.15 2.59
CA ILE A 201 7.69 -7.88 1.87
C ILE A 201 8.51 -7.96 0.59
N GLN A 202 7.84 -7.87 -0.56
CA GLN A 202 8.49 -7.83 -1.87
C GLN A 202 8.56 -6.40 -2.37
N LEU A 203 9.68 -6.02 -3.00
CA LEU A 203 9.93 -4.67 -3.54
C LEU A 203 10.67 -4.77 -4.87
N LYS A 204 10.76 -3.69 -5.65
CA LYS A 204 11.64 -3.68 -6.83
C LYS A 204 13.09 -3.38 -6.43
N SER A 205 13.29 -2.35 -5.63
CA SER A 205 14.59 -1.96 -5.08
C SER A 205 14.42 -1.25 -3.74
N ILE A 206 15.51 -1.18 -2.97
CA ILE A 206 15.54 -0.46 -1.70
C ILE A 206 16.88 0.28 -1.56
N SER A 207 16.83 1.56 -1.22
CA SER A 207 18.00 2.39 -0.94
C SER A 207 18.06 2.69 0.55
N ILE A 208 19.19 2.35 1.19
CA ILE A 208 19.41 2.55 2.62
C ILE A 208 20.76 3.25 2.80
N MET A 209 20.78 4.37 3.54
CA MET A 209 22.00 5.13 3.84
C MET A 209 22.82 5.50 2.58
N GLY A 210 22.15 5.79 1.47
CA GLY A 210 22.78 6.12 0.19
C GLY A 210 23.29 4.91 -0.61
N GLN A 211 23.19 3.69 -0.08
CA GLN A 211 23.46 2.45 -0.82
C GLN A 211 22.16 1.92 -1.44
N ASN A 212 22.14 1.81 -2.77
CA ASN A 212 21.02 1.20 -3.48
C ASN A 212 21.23 -0.32 -3.61
N PHE A 213 20.34 -1.10 -2.99
CA PHE A 213 20.33 -2.55 -3.06
C PHE A 213 19.54 -2.99 -4.29
N THR A 214 20.27 -3.52 -5.25
CA THR A 214 19.75 -4.07 -6.51
C THR A 214 19.97 -5.57 -6.65
N ASN A 215 20.39 -6.24 -5.57
CA ASN A 215 20.53 -7.70 -5.48
C ASN A 215 20.07 -8.19 -4.10
N ASP A 216 19.25 -9.24 -4.08
CA ASP A 216 18.79 -9.91 -2.86
C ASP A 216 19.92 -10.39 -1.94
N SER A 217 21.04 -10.85 -2.50
CA SER A 217 22.14 -11.37 -1.69
C SER A 217 22.79 -10.27 -0.84
N THR A 218 23.02 -9.09 -1.42
CA THR A 218 23.64 -7.96 -0.72
C THR A 218 22.68 -7.34 0.28
N LEU A 219 21.38 -7.31 -0.03
CA LEU A 219 20.36 -6.91 0.94
C LEU A 219 20.33 -7.90 2.12
N THR A 220 20.35 -9.20 1.86
CA THR A 220 20.33 -10.23 2.91
C THR A 220 21.56 -10.12 3.82
N GLU A 221 22.74 -9.92 3.24
CA GLU A 221 23.98 -9.66 4.00
C GLU A 221 23.86 -8.42 4.87
N TYR A 222 23.37 -7.31 4.30
CA TYR A 222 23.12 -6.09 5.06
C TYR A 222 22.12 -6.32 6.20
N MET A 223 21.00 -7.01 5.96
CA MET A 223 19.98 -7.31 6.98
C MET A 223 20.51 -8.17 8.14
N GLN A 224 21.61 -8.90 7.94
CA GLN A 224 22.28 -9.66 9.00
C GLN A 224 23.26 -8.83 9.84
N SER A 225 23.65 -7.65 9.36
CA SER A 225 24.57 -6.74 10.04
C SER A 225 24.01 -6.21 11.37
N SER A 226 24.90 -5.74 12.25
CA SER A 226 24.51 -5.10 13.50
C SER A 226 23.69 -3.83 13.27
N SER A 227 24.09 -3.00 12.32
CA SER A 227 23.40 -1.73 12.01
C SER A 227 21.98 -1.97 11.49
N ALA A 228 21.79 -2.97 10.62
CA ALA A 228 20.45 -3.30 10.16
C ALA A 228 19.54 -3.78 11.29
N LYS A 229 20.04 -4.53 12.28
CA LYS A 229 19.24 -4.95 13.46
C LYS A 229 18.85 -3.79 14.38
N LEU A 230 19.59 -2.67 14.33
CA LEU A 230 19.23 -1.43 15.02
C LEU A 230 18.19 -0.61 14.26
N GLN A 231 18.17 -0.73 12.92
CA GLN A 231 17.30 0.04 12.02
C GLN A 231 16.00 -0.69 11.64
N PHE A 232 16.03 -2.01 11.54
CA PHE A 232 14.90 -2.88 11.24
C PHE A 232 14.65 -3.81 12.43
N HIS A 233 13.43 -3.83 12.93
CA HIS A 233 13.02 -4.79 13.94
C HIS A 233 11.76 -5.55 13.54
N GLY A 234 11.59 -6.73 14.11
CA GLY A 234 10.51 -7.65 13.76
C GLY A 234 11.01 -8.90 13.03
N GLN A 235 10.07 -9.79 12.72
CA GLN A 235 10.34 -11.10 12.11
C GLN A 235 10.11 -11.13 10.58
N GLY A 236 9.75 -10.01 9.95
CA GLY A 236 9.52 -9.99 8.51
C GLY A 236 10.83 -10.03 7.72
N THR A 237 10.70 -10.46 6.47
CA THR A 237 11.81 -10.56 5.52
C THR A 237 11.55 -9.64 4.34
N LEU A 238 12.58 -8.93 3.89
CA LEU A 238 12.55 -8.15 2.65
C LEU A 238 13.09 -9.00 1.49
N ARG A 239 12.43 -8.92 0.32
CA ARG A 239 12.91 -9.51 -0.94
C ARG A 239 12.74 -8.53 -2.09
N LEU A 240 13.65 -8.59 -3.04
CA LEU A 240 13.73 -7.73 -4.20
C LEU A 240 13.39 -8.55 -5.45
N SER A 241 12.32 -8.14 -6.14
CA SER A 241 11.91 -8.73 -7.41
C SER A 241 12.77 -8.24 -8.56
N HIS A 242 13.37 -7.03 -8.45
CA HIS A 242 14.10 -6.33 -9.53
C HIS A 242 13.30 -6.13 -10.82
N THR A 243 12.01 -6.41 -10.79
CA THR A 243 11.14 -6.30 -11.96
C THR A 243 10.35 -5.02 -11.87
N ARG A 244 10.21 -4.34 -13.01
CA ARG A 244 9.17 -3.33 -13.17
C ARG A 244 7.88 -4.03 -13.53
N CYS A 245 6.75 -3.39 -13.26
CA CYS A 245 5.47 -3.88 -13.74
C CYS A 245 5.54 -4.11 -15.27
N PRO A 246 5.39 -5.36 -15.75
CA PRO A 246 5.54 -5.67 -17.17
C PRO A 246 4.30 -5.34 -18.00
N ASP A 247 3.18 -5.07 -17.32
CA ASP A 247 1.88 -4.83 -17.94
C ASP A 247 1.62 -3.33 -18.09
N LYS A 248 1.36 -2.90 -19.33
CA LYS A 248 1.05 -1.49 -19.65
C LYS A 248 -0.24 -1.00 -19.02
N SER A 249 -1.18 -1.90 -18.75
CA SER A 249 -2.41 -1.57 -18.03
C SER A 249 -2.18 -1.36 -16.53
N GLY A 250 -0.94 -1.51 -16.07
CA GLY A 250 -0.55 -1.45 -14.67
C GLY A 250 -0.54 -2.83 -14.02
N CYS A 251 -0.10 -2.83 -12.76
CA CYS A 251 -0.08 -4.02 -11.92
C CYS A 251 -0.74 -3.71 -10.59
N GLU A 252 -1.29 -4.74 -9.96
CA GLU A 252 -1.76 -4.64 -8.59
C GLU A 252 -0.59 -4.37 -7.63
N CYS A 253 -0.87 -3.60 -6.59
CA CYS A 253 0.13 -3.25 -5.57
C CYS A 253 0.65 -4.48 -4.81
N GLY A 254 -0.24 -5.45 -4.53
CA GLY A 254 0.09 -6.68 -3.80
C GLY A 254 -0.19 -6.63 -2.29
N ASN A 255 -0.72 -5.51 -1.79
CA ASN A 255 -0.97 -5.29 -0.35
C ASN A 255 -2.38 -5.67 0.13
N SER A 256 -3.23 -6.24 -0.72
CA SER A 256 -4.61 -6.54 -0.32
C SER A 256 -4.71 -7.62 0.78
N ALA A 257 -3.72 -8.52 0.88
CA ALA A 257 -3.63 -9.49 1.99
C ALA A 257 -3.27 -8.83 3.33
N THR A 258 -2.67 -7.63 3.31
CA THR A 258 -2.27 -6.86 4.50
C THR A 258 -3.18 -5.66 4.74
N HIS A 259 -4.34 -5.56 4.06
CA HIS A 259 -5.30 -4.46 4.17
C HIS A 259 -5.68 -4.15 5.62
N GLU A 260 -6.12 -5.15 6.38
CA GLU A 260 -6.58 -4.96 7.76
C GLU A 260 -5.50 -4.35 8.64
N ARG A 261 -4.25 -4.74 8.42
CA ARG A 261 -3.11 -4.20 9.16
C ARG A 261 -2.80 -2.77 8.77
N ILE A 262 -2.80 -2.47 7.47
CA ILE A 262 -2.59 -1.10 6.98
C ILE A 262 -3.63 -0.17 7.60
N CYS A 263 -4.88 -0.61 7.67
CA CYS A 263 -5.95 0.14 8.29
C CYS A 263 -5.84 0.23 9.82
N ALA A 264 -5.41 -0.84 10.50
CA ALA A 264 -5.15 -0.81 11.93
C ALA A 264 -4.02 0.18 12.27
N ALA A 265 -2.94 0.20 11.50
CA ALA A 265 -1.83 1.13 11.67
C ALA A 265 -2.29 2.59 11.42
N LEU A 266 -2.99 2.84 10.31
CA LEU A 266 -3.53 4.16 9.99
C LEU A 266 -4.46 4.71 11.08
N LEU A 267 -5.29 3.84 11.67
CA LEU A 267 -6.33 4.23 12.63
C LEU A 267 -5.90 4.07 14.10
N GLN A 268 -4.65 3.70 14.37
CA GLN A 268 -4.15 3.46 15.73
C GLN A 268 -4.37 4.68 16.64
N ASN A 269 -4.08 5.89 16.14
CA ASN A 269 -4.27 7.15 16.88
C ASN A 269 -5.75 7.57 17.01
N SER A 270 -6.64 6.95 16.23
CA SER A 270 -8.09 7.24 16.19
C SER A 270 -8.92 6.14 16.85
N ARG A 271 -8.32 5.33 17.73
CA ARG A 271 -8.99 4.19 18.40
C ARG A 271 -9.65 3.22 17.39
N ASN A 272 -9.00 2.98 16.26
CA ASN A 272 -9.50 2.15 15.16
C ASN A 272 -10.84 2.63 14.57
N GLN A 273 -11.17 3.91 14.70
CA GLN A 273 -12.36 4.51 14.11
C GLN A 273 -12.01 5.43 12.96
N CYS A 274 -12.72 5.23 11.85
CA CYS A 274 -12.65 6.14 10.72
C CYS A 274 -13.18 7.53 11.09
N PRO A 275 -12.55 8.60 10.59
CA PRO A 275 -13.06 9.95 10.79
C PRO A 275 -14.45 10.08 10.14
N MET A 276 -15.35 10.79 10.81
CA MET A 276 -16.67 11.06 10.24
C MET A 276 -16.56 11.96 9.02
N VAL A 277 -17.19 11.54 7.92
CA VAL A 277 -17.29 12.29 6.67
C VAL A 277 -18.60 13.07 6.62
N THR A 278 -18.59 14.22 5.93
CA THR A 278 -19.72 15.17 5.92
C THR A 278 -20.65 15.03 4.72
N CYS A 279 -20.27 14.25 3.70
CA CYS A 279 -21.13 13.89 2.58
C CYS A 279 -22.16 12.83 2.99
N LYS A 280 -23.30 12.79 2.30
CA LYS A 280 -24.43 11.92 2.67
C LYS A 280 -24.19 10.47 2.28
N ASP A 281 -23.83 10.24 1.03
CA ASP A 281 -23.61 8.90 0.48
C ASP A 281 -22.10 8.67 0.29
N ALA A 282 -21.35 8.67 1.39
CA ALA A 282 -19.91 8.47 1.34
C ALA A 282 -19.53 7.15 0.65
N ILE A 283 -18.38 7.15 -0.03
CA ILE A 283 -17.96 6.02 -0.86
C ILE A 283 -16.64 5.46 -0.35
N LYS A 284 -16.45 4.15 -0.46
CA LYS A 284 -15.21 3.46 -0.06
C LYS A 284 -14.49 2.91 -1.29
N PRO A 285 -13.44 3.58 -1.79
CA PRO A 285 -12.60 3.03 -2.84
C PRO A 285 -11.96 1.71 -2.38
N THR A 286 -11.78 0.80 -3.32
CA THR A 286 -11.01 -0.41 -3.04
C THR A 286 -9.57 0.00 -2.73
N GLY A 287 -8.99 -0.61 -1.69
CA GLY A 287 -7.69 -0.25 -1.17
C GLY A 287 -7.67 0.93 -0.20
N HIS A 288 -8.81 1.56 0.10
CA HIS A 288 -8.90 2.65 1.07
C HIS A 288 -9.56 2.17 2.37
N CYS A 289 -9.06 2.63 3.52
CA CYS A 289 -9.49 2.13 4.82
C CYS A 289 -10.84 2.68 5.25
N CYS A 290 -11.07 3.97 4.99
CA CYS A 290 -12.27 4.69 5.39
C CYS A 290 -13.10 5.14 4.19
N GLU A 291 -14.34 5.52 4.44
CA GLU A 291 -15.16 6.18 3.45
C GLU A 291 -14.66 7.60 3.20
N ILE A 292 -14.90 8.11 1.98
CA ILE A 292 -14.48 9.44 1.53
C ILE A 292 -15.62 10.18 0.86
N CYS A 293 -15.47 11.50 0.79
CA CYS A 293 -16.27 12.37 -0.07
C CYS A 293 -15.52 12.65 -1.35
N GLY A 294 -16.05 12.19 -2.48
CA GLY A 294 -15.40 12.31 -3.78
C GLY A 294 -16.10 11.51 -4.86
N ALA A 295 -15.33 11.05 -5.83
CA ALA A 295 -15.83 10.24 -6.95
C ALA A 295 -14.90 9.07 -7.27
N ILE A 296 -15.49 7.97 -7.74
CA ILE A 296 -14.78 6.79 -8.23
C ILE A 296 -15.24 6.52 -9.65
N ILE A 297 -14.30 6.52 -10.60
CA ILE A 297 -14.53 6.06 -11.98
C ILE A 297 -13.92 4.66 -12.11
N THR A 298 -14.73 3.69 -12.52
CA THR A 298 -14.28 2.33 -12.80
C THR A 298 -14.25 2.09 -14.30
N LEU A 299 -13.09 1.74 -14.85
CA LEU A 299 -12.88 1.47 -16.26
C LEU A 299 -12.72 -0.03 -16.53
N THR A 300 -13.36 -0.49 -17.59
CA THR A 300 -12.96 -1.71 -18.30
C THR A 300 -12.23 -1.32 -19.57
N TYR A 301 -11.26 -2.14 -19.97
CA TYR A 301 -10.29 -1.77 -21.00
C TYR A 301 -9.92 -2.97 -21.88
N SER A 302 -9.39 -2.70 -23.06
CA SER A 302 -8.86 -3.72 -23.98
C SER A 302 -7.35 -3.88 -23.82
N ALA A 303 -6.77 -4.90 -24.47
CA ALA A 303 -5.36 -5.29 -24.29
C ALA A 303 -4.33 -4.17 -24.55
N ASP A 304 -4.69 -3.15 -25.34
CA ASP A 304 -3.79 -2.05 -25.70
C ASP A 304 -3.90 -0.84 -24.75
N PHE A 305 -4.63 -0.95 -23.64
CA PHE A 305 -4.71 0.12 -22.64
C PHE A 305 -3.38 0.35 -21.96
N ASP A 306 -3.00 1.62 -21.87
CA ASP A 306 -1.77 2.09 -21.22
C ASP A 306 -2.15 3.05 -20.08
N ILE A 307 -1.93 2.61 -18.85
CA ILE A 307 -2.34 3.34 -17.65
C ILE A 307 -1.56 4.64 -17.49
N GLU A 308 -0.29 4.66 -17.88
CA GLU A 308 0.56 5.85 -17.78
C GLU A 308 0.11 6.89 -18.81
N LEU A 309 -0.09 6.46 -20.05
CA LEU A 309 -0.61 7.33 -21.11
C LEU A 309 -1.94 7.97 -20.73
N TYR A 310 -2.84 7.20 -20.13
CA TYR A 310 -4.15 7.71 -19.73
C TYR A 310 -4.08 8.58 -18.47
N ARG A 311 -3.22 8.24 -17.50
CA ARG A 311 -2.92 9.11 -16.34
C ARG A 311 -2.40 10.47 -16.79
N ASP A 312 -1.46 10.49 -17.73
CA ASP A 312 -0.90 11.72 -18.31
C ASP A 312 -1.98 12.54 -19.04
N ARG A 313 -2.88 11.87 -19.79
CA ARG A 313 -4.04 12.54 -20.39
C ARG A 313 -4.87 13.26 -19.35
N ILE A 314 -5.27 12.57 -18.27
CA ILE A 314 -6.10 13.19 -17.23
C ILE A 314 -5.36 14.35 -16.57
N PHE A 315 -4.07 14.15 -16.26
CA PHE A 315 -3.26 15.18 -15.63
C PHE A 315 -3.18 16.45 -16.49
N HIS A 316 -2.81 16.31 -17.77
CA HIS A 316 -2.61 17.45 -18.66
C HIS A 316 -3.91 18.12 -19.11
N THR A 317 -4.96 17.33 -19.38
CA THR A 317 -6.25 17.87 -19.85
C THR A 317 -7.07 18.45 -18.72
N PHE A 318 -6.95 17.93 -17.50
CA PHE A 318 -7.82 18.32 -16.39
C PHE A 318 -7.09 18.81 -15.14
N LEU A 319 -6.23 18.00 -14.51
CA LEU A 319 -5.72 18.31 -13.17
C LEU A 319 -4.78 19.51 -13.15
N ASN A 320 -4.03 19.75 -14.23
CA ASN A 320 -3.14 20.90 -14.35
C ASN A 320 -3.88 22.21 -14.66
N LEU A 321 -5.20 22.18 -14.90
CA LEU A 321 -5.98 23.39 -15.12
C LEU A 321 -6.21 24.15 -13.82
N PRO A 322 -6.06 25.49 -13.79
CA PRO A 322 -6.28 26.29 -12.59
C PRO A 322 -7.65 26.08 -11.93
N ARG A 323 -8.70 25.83 -12.74
CA ARG A 323 -10.06 25.57 -12.27
C ARG A 323 -10.19 24.29 -11.44
N ASN A 324 -9.24 23.37 -11.55
CA ASN A 324 -9.22 22.07 -10.87
C ASN A 324 -8.16 22.02 -9.76
N LYS A 325 -7.58 23.16 -9.39
CA LYS A 325 -6.63 23.25 -8.29
C LYS A 325 -7.29 22.76 -7.00
N GLY A 326 -6.60 21.86 -6.30
CA GLY A 326 -7.08 21.27 -5.04
C GLY A 326 -7.77 19.91 -5.20
N VAL A 327 -8.06 19.49 -6.44
CA VAL A 327 -8.50 18.11 -6.73
C VAL A 327 -7.28 17.21 -6.86
N GLN A 328 -7.31 16.06 -6.19
CA GLN A 328 -6.28 15.03 -6.26
C GLN A 328 -6.86 13.76 -6.88
N MET A 329 -5.99 12.95 -7.50
CA MET A 329 -6.38 11.74 -8.21
C MET A 329 -5.44 10.59 -7.87
N ALA A 330 -6.02 9.41 -7.63
CA ALA A 330 -5.32 8.13 -7.65
C ALA A 330 -5.86 7.29 -8.82
N MET A 331 -4.98 6.55 -9.51
CA MET A 331 -5.37 5.65 -10.59
C MET A 331 -4.65 4.32 -10.43
N SER A 332 -5.43 3.26 -10.24
CA SER A 332 -4.95 1.97 -9.71
C SER A 332 -5.59 0.82 -10.48
N LYS A 333 -4.81 -0.23 -10.76
CA LYS A 333 -5.34 -1.49 -11.32
C LYS A 333 -5.72 -2.44 -10.19
N MET A 334 -6.90 -3.02 -10.30
CA MET A 334 -7.46 -3.87 -9.24
C MET A 334 -8.11 -5.11 -9.83
N LYS A 335 -8.24 -6.17 -9.03
CA LYS A 335 -9.08 -7.31 -9.38
C LYS A 335 -10.55 -6.95 -9.19
N LYS A 336 -11.36 -7.36 -10.15
CA LYS A 336 -12.81 -7.35 -10.07
C LYS A 336 -13.23 -8.38 -9.04
N LEU A 337 -13.96 -7.96 -8.02
CA LEU A 337 -14.57 -8.88 -7.06
C LEU A 337 -15.58 -9.75 -7.82
N GLN A 338 -15.26 -11.02 -8.02
CA GLN A 338 -16.16 -11.94 -8.71
C GLN A 338 -17.36 -12.25 -7.81
N THR A 339 -18.56 -12.06 -8.33
CA THR A 339 -19.76 -12.69 -7.76
C THR A 339 -19.64 -14.20 -8.01
N PRO A 340 -19.95 -15.07 -7.04
CA PRO A 340 -19.59 -16.50 -7.04
C PRO A 340 -20.23 -17.36 -8.14
N LEU A 341 -20.97 -16.77 -9.10
CA LEU A 341 -21.81 -17.46 -10.08
C LEU A 341 -21.42 -17.24 -11.54
N ARG A 342 -20.27 -16.62 -11.85
CA ARG A 342 -19.89 -16.36 -13.26
C ARG A 342 -18.47 -16.81 -13.59
N ILE A 343 -18.37 -17.96 -14.25
CA ILE A 343 -17.13 -18.46 -14.86
C ILE A 343 -16.85 -17.58 -16.09
N VAL A 344 -15.81 -16.76 -16.03
CA VAL A 344 -15.30 -15.96 -17.15
C VAL A 344 -13.86 -16.40 -17.45
N PRO A 345 -13.41 -16.41 -18.72
CA PRO A 345 -12.03 -16.79 -19.06
C PRO A 345 -11.00 -15.89 -18.36
N ARG A 346 -9.93 -16.51 -17.84
CA ARG A 346 -8.79 -15.83 -17.20
C ARG A 346 -8.24 -14.75 -18.14
N GLY A 347 -8.22 -13.50 -17.66
CA GLY A 347 -7.60 -12.35 -18.35
C GLY A 347 -8.48 -11.10 -18.50
N LEU A 348 -9.77 -11.17 -18.16
CA LEU A 348 -10.73 -10.05 -18.22
C LEU A 348 -11.23 -9.60 -16.83
N ASP A 349 -10.54 -10.02 -15.77
CA ASP A 349 -10.96 -9.84 -14.38
C ASP A 349 -10.34 -8.61 -13.70
N SER A 350 -9.61 -7.77 -14.43
CA SER A 350 -9.03 -6.54 -13.87
C SER A 350 -9.76 -5.30 -14.36
N ILE A 351 -9.86 -4.31 -13.48
CA ILE A 351 -10.45 -3.00 -13.73
C ILE A 351 -9.46 -1.92 -13.35
N ILE A 352 -9.62 -0.72 -13.92
CA ILE A 352 -8.90 0.47 -13.44
C ILE A 352 -9.86 1.28 -12.58
N GLN A 353 -9.44 1.61 -11.37
CA GLN A 353 -10.14 2.52 -10.47
C GLN A 353 -9.43 3.88 -10.53
N ILE A 354 -10.21 4.93 -10.75
CA ILE A 354 -9.76 6.32 -10.63
C ILE A 354 -10.52 6.94 -9.47
N VAL A 355 -9.81 7.35 -8.43
CA VAL A 355 -10.37 8.00 -7.25
C VAL A 355 -10.06 9.48 -7.33
N LEU A 356 -11.08 10.32 -7.16
CA LEU A 356 -10.97 11.77 -7.15
C LEU A 356 -11.47 12.29 -5.80
N ILE A 357 -10.65 13.13 -5.17
CA ILE A 357 -11.01 13.85 -3.95
C ILE A 357 -10.70 15.34 -4.13
N ASP A 358 -11.48 16.20 -3.50
CA ASP A 358 -11.20 17.63 -3.44
C ASP A 358 -10.86 18.07 -2.01
N ASN A 359 -10.31 19.27 -1.88
CA ASN A 359 -9.95 19.86 -0.61
C ASN A 359 -11.11 20.65 0.04
N LYS A 360 -12.35 20.53 -0.48
CA LYS A 360 -13.51 21.20 0.11
C LYS A 360 -13.97 20.42 1.33
N THR A 361 -14.57 21.13 2.28
CA THR A 361 -15.03 20.56 3.55
C THR A 361 -16.52 20.82 3.77
N GLY A 362 -17.10 20.11 4.73
CA GLY A 362 -18.49 20.28 5.12
C GLY A 362 -19.46 19.88 4.00
N PRO A 363 -20.51 20.67 3.72
CA PRO A 363 -21.56 20.31 2.75
C PRO A 363 -21.07 20.29 1.29
N TYR A 364 -19.90 20.88 1.01
CA TYR A 364 -19.32 20.96 -0.34
C TYR A 364 -18.23 19.92 -0.60
N ALA A 365 -17.90 19.08 0.39
CA ALA A 365 -16.89 18.04 0.26
C ALA A 365 -17.24 17.08 -0.90
N GLY A 366 -16.30 16.84 -1.80
CA GLY A 366 -16.49 15.96 -2.96
C GLY A 366 -17.23 16.57 -4.16
N THR A 367 -17.81 17.77 -4.04
CA THR A 367 -18.60 18.37 -5.14
C THR A 367 -17.75 18.73 -6.37
N HIS A 368 -16.48 19.11 -6.15
CA HIS A 368 -15.59 19.45 -7.26
C HIS A 368 -14.99 18.19 -7.87
N ALA A 369 -14.68 17.19 -7.04
CA ALA A 369 -14.30 15.87 -7.53
C ALA A 369 -15.39 15.25 -8.41
N GLU A 370 -16.66 15.35 -8.02
CA GLU A 370 -17.81 14.92 -8.81
C GLU A 370 -17.90 15.66 -10.16
N GLN A 371 -17.78 16.99 -10.15
CA GLN A 371 -17.82 17.77 -11.40
C GLN A 371 -16.69 17.34 -12.35
N LEU A 372 -15.47 17.19 -11.83
CA LEU A 372 -14.35 16.73 -12.63
C LEU A 372 -14.54 15.29 -13.13
N ALA A 373 -15.13 14.41 -12.32
CA ALA A 373 -15.41 13.04 -12.73
C ALA A 373 -16.39 12.98 -13.91
N ASN A 374 -17.40 13.85 -13.93
CA ASN A 374 -18.33 14.00 -15.05
C ASN A 374 -17.63 14.53 -16.31
N ASP A 375 -16.73 15.51 -16.16
CA ASP A 375 -15.90 16.01 -17.28
C ASP A 375 -15.02 14.89 -17.89
N ILE A 376 -14.42 14.05 -17.03
CA ILE A 376 -13.63 12.89 -17.47
C ILE A 376 -14.51 11.84 -18.14
N LEU A 377 -15.71 11.54 -17.62
CA LEU A 377 -16.64 10.62 -18.29
C LEU A 377 -17.04 11.11 -19.69
N LYS A 378 -17.26 12.41 -19.84
CA LYS A 378 -17.55 13.01 -21.15
C LYS A 378 -16.37 12.83 -22.11
N ASP A 379 -15.16 13.06 -21.62
CA ASP A 379 -13.93 12.81 -22.39
C ASP A 379 -13.75 11.34 -22.77
N ILE A 380 -14.12 10.41 -21.90
CA ILE A 380 -14.14 8.97 -22.21
C ILE A 380 -15.18 8.65 -23.28
N ALA A 381 -16.36 9.27 -23.23
CA ALA A 381 -17.38 9.07 -24.26
C ALA A 381 -16.91 9.56 -25.64
N ASP A 382 -16.24 10.71 -25.69
CA ASP A 382 -15.77 11.33 -26.92
C ASP A 382 -14.48 10.71 -27.46
N HIS A 383 -13.57 10.28 -26.57
CA HIS A 383 -12.20 9.92 -26.90
C HIS A 383 -11.69 8.60 -26.32
N GLY A 384 -12.44 7.94 -25.43
CA GLY A 384 -12.00 6.75 -24.69
C GLY A 384 -11.56 5.58 -25.58
N LYS A 385 -12.16 5.44 -26.77
CA LYS A 385 -11.75 4.41 -27.75
C LYS A 385 -10.29 4.56 -28.20
N PHE A 386 -9.77 5.78 -28.30
CA PHE A 386 -8.35 6.02 -28.64
C PHE A 386 -7.39 5.57 -27.54
N PHE A 387 -7.89 5.47 -26.31
CA PHE A 387 -7.13 5.02 -25.15
C PHE A 387 -7.47 3.58 -24.78
N SER A 388 -8.13 2.80 -25.66
CA SER A 388 -8.46 1.40 -25.40
C SER A 388 -9.40 1.20 -24.19
N ILE A 389 -10.21 2.22 -23.87
CA ILE A 389 -11.25 2.14 -22.84
C ILE A 389 -12.53 1.57 -23.47
N VAL A 390 -13.11 0.55 -22.82
CA VAL A 390 -14.31 -0.16 -23.31
C VAL A 390 -15.57 0.38 -22.63
N THR A 391 -15.58 0.45 -21.30
CA THR A 391 -16.68 1.04 -20.53
C THR A 391 -16.15 1.82 -19.34
N ALA A 392 -16.88 2.85 -18.93
CA ALA A 392 -16.63 3.58 -17.69
C ALA A 392 -17.91 3.69 -16.87
N ASN A 393 -17.81 3.46 -15.57
CA ASN A 393 -18.89 3.63 -14.60
C ASN A 393 -18.45 4.65 -13.55
N LEU A 394 -19.37 5.49 -13.09
CA LEU A 394 -19.11 6.51 -12.07
C LEU A 394 -19.93 6.22 -10.82
N GLN A 395 -19.27 6.33 -9.67
CA GLN A 395 -19.87 6.37 -8.35
C GLN A 395 -19.45 7.70 -7.70
N VAL A 396 -20.40 8.44 -7.14
CA VAL A 396 -20.16 9.74 -6.51
C VAL A 396 -20.69 9.75 -5.09
N ALA A 397 -19.98 10.43 -4.19
CA ALA A 397 -20.51 10.75 -2.90
C ALA A 397 -21.44 11.96 -3.01
N THR A 398 -22.70 11.83 -2.60
CA THR A 398 -23.66 12.93 -2.77
C THR A 398 -23.40 14.06 -1.76
N GLY A 399 -23.34 15.28 -2.29
CA GLY A 399 -23.38 16.50 -1.48
C GLY A 399 -24.72 16.65 -0.78
N SER A 400 -24.71 17.17 0.45
CA SER A 400 -25.88 17.27 1.31
C SER A 400 -26.99 18.14 0.72
N ASN A 401 -28.02 17.54 0.11
CA ASN A 401 -29.36 18.11 0.12
C ASN A 401 -30.07 17.65 1.40
N TRP A 402 -29.87 18.39 2.49
CA TRP A 402 -30.81 18.39 3.61
C TRP A 402 -32.10 19.08 3.17
N ASN A 403 -32.89 18.38 2.36
CA ASN A 403 -34.33 18.61 2.30
C ASN A 403 -34.97 17.49 3.10
N ALA A 404 -35.30 17.80 4.35
CA ALA A 404 -36.38 17.13 5.04
C ALA A 404 -37.67 17.43 4.26
N GLN A 405 -37.96 16.59 3.27
CA GLN A 405 -39.31 16.24 2.86
C GLN A 405 -39.17 14.95 2.05
N GLY A 406 -39.59 13.83 2.65
CA GLY A 406 -39.47 12.53 2.03
C GLY A 406 -40.22 12.48 0.70
N ILE A 407 -39.49 12.20 -0.37
CA ILE A 407 -39.97 11.38 -1.49
C ILE A 407 -38.77 10.54 -1.93
N SER A 408 -38.88 9.24 -1.67
CA SER A 408 -37.99 8.21 -2.18
C SER A 408 -37.97 8.21 -3.70
N SER A 409 -36.90 8.72 -4.32
CA SER A 409 -36.63 8.51 -5.75
C SER A 409 -35.59 7.40 -5.91
N HIS A 410 -36.05 6.16 -5.77
CA HIS A 410 -35.38 4.99 -6.31
C HIS A 410 -35.33 5.13 -7.84
N LEU A 411 -34.16 5.40 -8.41
CA LEU A 411 -33.89 5.24 -9.84
C LEU A 411 -32.90 4.09 -10.03
N GLY A 412 -33.42 2.87 -9.83
CA GLY A 412 -32.95 1.65 -10.45
C GLY A 412 -33.96 1.20 -11.50
N PRO A 413 -33.55 0.51 -12.58
CA PRO A 413 -34.36 0.32 -13.78
C PRO A 413 -35.54 -0.63 -13.47
N THR A 414 -36.70 -0.05 -13.19
CA THR A 414 -37.97 -0.78 -13.12
C THR A 414 -38.86 -0.35 -14.27
N ILE A 415 -38.48 -0.78 -15.46
CA ILE A 415 -39.45 -0.98 -16.54
C ILE A 415 -39.34 -2.47 -16.89
N THR A 416 -40.47 -3.18 -16.80
CA THR A 416 -40.69 -4.62 -17.03
C THR A 416 -40.81 -5.52 -15.77
N GLY A 417 -41.57 -5.08 -14.76
CA GLY A 417 -42.06 -5.98 -13.68
C GLY A 417 -43.58 -5.99 -13.53
N ILE A 418 -44.24 -4.86 -13.78
CA ILE A 418 -45.69 -4.72 -13.59
C ILE A 418 -46.46 -5.45 -14.71
N ALA A 419 -45.96 -5.45 -15.95
CA ALA A 419 -46.59 -6.18 -17.04
C ALA A 419 -46.54 -7.70 -16.84
N ILE A 420 -45.43 -8.23 -16.31
CA ILE A 420 -45.25 -9.68 -16.08
C ILE A 420 -46.12 -10.15 -14.91
N GLY A 421 -46.22 -9.35 -13.83
CA GLY A 421 -47.09 -9.66 -12.70
C GLY A 421 -48.57 -9.72 -13.08
N ILE A 422 -49.04 -8.77 -13.90
CA ILE A 422 -50.43 -8.76 -14.40
C ILE A 422 -50.67 -9.93 -15.36
N LEU A 423 -49.70 -10.25 -16.24
CA LEU A 423 -49.82 -11.36 -17.18
C LEU A 423 -49.88 -12.72 -16.47
N LEU A 424 -49.06 -12.92 -15.43
CA LEU A 424 -49.09 -14.12 -14.60
C LEU A 424 -50.37 -14.23 -13.78
N ALA A 425 -50.87 -13.13 -13.22
CA ALA A 425 -52.14 -13.12 -12.48
C ALA A 425 -53.32 -13.48 -13.39
N LEU A 426 -53.37 -12.95 -14.62
CA LEU A 426 -54.40 -13.28 -15.61
C LEU A 426 -54.29 -14.73 -16.10
N LEU A 427 -53.08 -15.26 -16.25
CA LEU A 427 -52.83 -16.68 -16.57
C LEU A 427 -53.34 -17.59 -15.46
N PHE A 428 -53.03 -17.28 -14.20
CA PHE A 428 -53.55 -18.04 -13.05
C PHE A 428 -55.07 -17.98 -12.97
N LEU A 429 -55.67 -16.80 -13.17
CA LEU A 429 -57.12 -16.65 -13.18
C LEU A 429 -57.79 -17.49 -14.29
N GLY A 430 -57.20 -17.47 -15.49
CA GLY A 430 -57.65 -18.25 -16.64
C GLY A 430 -57.55 -19.76 -16.42
N ILE A 431 -56.45 -20.23 -15.81
CA ILE A 431 -56.26 -21.64 -15.45
C ILE A 431 -57.28 -22.07 -14.41
N THR A 432 -57.52 -21.28 -13.36
CA THR A 432 -58.56 -21.60 -12.36
C THR A 432 -59.97 -21.62 -12.94
N LEU A 433 -60.30 -20.72 -13.88
CA LEU A 433 -61.59 -20.70 -14.56
C LEU A 433 -61.78 -21.90 -15.50
N LEU A 434 -60.71 -22.35 -16.17
CA LEU A 434 -60.73 -23.55 -16.99
C LEU A 434 -60.90 -24.82 -16.15
N LEU A 435 -60.25 -24.90 -14.99
CA LEU A 435 -60.41 -25.99 -14.03
C LEU A 435 -61.78 -25.99 -13.34
N TYR A 436 -62.46 -24.85 -13.28
CA TYR A 436 -63.80 -24.74 -12.70
C TYR A 436 -64.91 -25.02 -13.73
N LYS A 437 -64.69 -24.72 -15.02
CA LYS A 437 -65.67 -25.00 -16.09
C LYS A 437 -65.56 -26.42 -16.65
N ASN A 438 -64.37 -27.01 -16.66
CA ASN A 438 -64.23 -28.43 -16.94
C ASN A 438 -64.33 -29.16 -15.61
N ASP A 439 -65.39 -29.95 -15.46
CA ASP A 439 -65.63 -30.90 -14.37
C ASP A 439 -64.62 -32.07 -14.43
N ALA A 440 -63.32 -31.74 -14.53
CA ALA A 440 -62.18 -32.63 -14.75
C ALA A 440 -61.28 -32.74 -13.52
N LEU A 441 -61.81 -32.43 -12.33
CA LEU A 441 -61.17 -32.68 -11.04
C LEU A 441 -61.68 -33.97 -10.38
N ARG A 442 -61.85 -35.03 -11.18
CA ARG A 442 -62.05 -36.41 -10.70
C ARG A 442 -61.09 -37.46 -11.26
N SER A 443 -60.10 -37.08 -12.05
CA SER A 443 -59.13 -38.05 -12.60
C SER A 443 -57.70 -37.54 -12.57
N LEU A 444 -57.18 -37.26 -11.37
CA LEU A 444 -55.75 -37.25 -11.08
C LEU A 444 -55.55 -37.69 -9.61
N SER A 445 -56.01 -38.90 -9.31
CA SER A 445 -55.70 -39.65 -8.10
C SER A 445 -54.93 -40.91 -8.46
N SER A 446 -53.67 -40.72 -8.87
CA SER A 446 -52.55 -41.67 -8.87
C SER A 446 -51.43 -40.98 -9.64
N LEU A 447 -50.36 -40.46 -9.04
CA LEU A 447 -49.24 -41.23 -8.52
C LEU A 447 -48.38 -40.34 -7.59
N ASN A 448 -47.74 -41.01 -6.64
CA ASN A 448 -46.89 -40.52 -5.55
C ASN A 448 -45.87 -39.42 -5.90
N LEU A 449 -45.82 -38.38 -5.05
CA LEU A 449 -44.55 -37.78 -4.61
C LEU A 449 -44.68 -37.29 -3.15
N SER A 450 -44.83 -38.23 -2.22
CA SER A 450 -44.69 -37.97 -0.79
C SER A 450 -43.22 -38.01 -0.38
N SER A 451 -42.50 -36.91 -0.61
CA SER A 451 -41.38 -36.54 0.25
C SER A 451 -41.14 -35.05 0.14
N LEU A 452 -41.66 -34.32 1.12
CA LEU A 452 -41.16 -33.07 1.71
C LEU A 452 -42.36 -32.23 2.15
N TRP A 453 -42.42 -32.02 3.46
CA TRP A 453 -43.23 -31.05 4.20
C TRP A 453 -44.65 -31.45 4.65
N LYS A 454 -44.69 -32.15 5.78
CA LYS A 454 -45.33 -31.71 7.04
C LYS A 454 -44.38 -32.19 8.14
N GLN A 455 -43.99 -31.39 9.12
CA GLN A 455 -44.89 -30.88 10.15
C GLN A 455 -44.21 -29.74 10.94
N LYS A 456 -44.99 -28.70 11.23
CA LYS A 456 -44.72 -27.67 12.24
C LYS A 456 -45.68 -27.95 13.41
N ARG A 457 -45.24 -27.66 14.65
CA ARG A 457 -46.03 -27.46 15.91
C ARG A 457 -46.56 -28.73 16.62
N ASP A 458 -46.57 -28.87 17.96
CA ASP A 458 -46.46 -27.95 19.12
C ASP A 458 -45.95 -28.70 20.40
N GLN A 459 -45.37 -27.94 21.37
CA GLN A 459 -45.51 -27.96 22.87
C GLN A 459 -45.66 -29.31 23.65
N GLU A 460 -45.10 -29.63 24.84
CA GLU A 460 -44.58 -28.91 26.02
C GLU A 460 -43.87 -29.92 26.98
N ASP A 461 -42.86 -29.41 27.73
CA ASP A 461 -42.33 -29.78 29.06
C ASP A 461 -41.79 -31.20 29.44
N PHE A 462 -40.48 -31.29 29.73
CA PHE A 462 -39.89 -31.57 31.07
C PHE A 462 -38.41 -32.02 30.95
N GLY A 463 -37.51 -31.23 31.54
CA GLY A 463 -36.31 -31.73 32.24
C GLY A 463 -35.02 -31.99 31.44
N GLY A 464 -33.96 -31.23 31.80
CA GLY A 464 -32.64 -31.82 32.01
C GLY A 464 -31.57 -31.61 30.93
N THR A 465 -30.64 -30.72 31.26
CA THR A 465 -29.18 -30.88 31.13
C THR A 465 -28.49 -30.95 29.76
N ILE A 466 -27.61 -29.95 29.60
CA ILE A 466 -26.24 -30.00 29.07
C ILE A 466 -26.07 -29.88 27.55
N VAL A 467 -25.38 -28.79 27.21
CA VAL A 467 -24.81 -28.43 25.92
C VAL A 467 -23.54 -29.26 25.72
N GLU A 468 -23.53 -30.13 24.71
CA GLU A 468 -22.30 -30.72 24.17
C GLU A 468 -21.94 -29.98 22.87
N GLY A 469 -20.87 -29.20 22.96
CA GLY A 469 -20.12 -28.70 21.83
C GLY A 469 -18.86 -29.54 21.63
N PHE A 470 -18.47 -29.70 20.37
CA PHE A 470 -17.15 -30.06 19.86
C PHE A 470 -16.27 -31.04 20.70
N ASP A 471 -16.26 -32.30 20.26
CA ASP A 471 -15.25 -33.30 20.64
C ASP A 471 -13.86 -32.97 20.05
N ASN A 472 -12.87 -32.79 20.93
CA ASN A 472 -11.46 -32.64 20.58
C ASN A 472 -10.65 -33.77 21.23
N PRO A 473 -10.18 -34.79 20.48
CA PRO A 473 -9.76 -36.08 21.02
C PRO A 473 -8.32 -36.11 21.60
N MET A 474 -7.84 -35.03 22.20
CA MET A 474 -6.47 -34.96 22.73
C MET A 474 -6.38 -34.88 24.27
N PHE A 475 -7.50 -34.75 25.01
CA PHE A 475 -7.45 -34.48 26.45
C PHE A 475 -8.25 -35.41 27.36
N ASP A 476 -8.90 -36.45 26.85
CA ASP A 476 -9.74 -37.35 27.66
C ASP A 476 -9.00 -38.61 28.13
N THR A 477 -7.92 -38.42 28.89
CA THR A 477 -7.37 -39.48 29.74
C THR A 477 -7.49 -39.09 31.22
N PRO A 478 -8.21 -39.86 32.07
CA PRO A 478 -8.35 -39.51 33.47
C PRO A 478 -7.05 -39.78 34.24
N CYS A 479 -6.46 -38.73 34.80
CA CYS A 479 -5.47 -38.84 35.87
C CYS A 479 -6.14 -39.35 37.14
N ASN A 480 -5.78 -40.57 37.57
CA ASN A 480 -6.28 -41.17 38.79
C ASN A 480 -5.53 -40.59 40.02
N PRO A 481 -6.20 -39.93 40.98
CA PRO A 481 -5.57 -39.35 42.16
C PRO A 481 -5.42 -40.43 43.22
N SER A 482 -4.44 -41.31 43.05
CA SER A 482 -4.08 -42.33 44.05
C SER A 482 -2.60 -42.69 43.98
N VAL A 483 -1.72 -41.69 43.89
CA VAL A 483 -0.27 -41.88 44.14
C VAL A 483 0.35 -40.73 44.95
N LEU A 484 -0.38 -39.64 45.22
CA LEU A 484 0.14 -38.48 45.96
C LEU A 484 0.01 -38.64 47.49
N ALA A 485 0.37 -39.81 48.00
CA ALA A 485 0.42 -40.11 49.43
C ALA A 485 1.47 -41.19 49.72
N ASN A 486 2.75 -40.84 49.53
CA ASN A 486 3.95 -41.47 50.07
C ASN A 486 5.15 -40.81 49.35
N ARG A 487 6.15 -40.18 49.94
CA ARG A 487 6.65 -40.07 51.31
C ARG A 487 7.55 -38.83 51.36
N HIS A 488 7.56 -38.16 52.50
CA HIS A 488 8.66 -37.29 52.95
C HIS A 488 9.92 -38.11 53.28
N SER A 489 11.07 -37.40 53.40
CA SER A 489 12.35 -37.80 54.04
C SER A 489 13.26 -38.73 53.21
N VAL A 490 14.59 -38.66 53.19
CA VAL A 490 15.66 -37.89 53.87
C VAL A 490 17.00 -38.25 53.15
N GLU A 491 18.01 -37.37 53.25
CA GLU A 491 19.49 -37.52 53.12
C GLU A 491 20.23 -38.26 51.98
N GLU A 492 21.35 -37.60 51.60
CA GLU A 492 22.67 -38.07 51.14
C GLU A 492 22.87 -39.56 50.78
N THR A 493 23.45 -39.88 49.62
CA THR A 493 24.91 -40.07 49.43
C THR A 493 25.24 -40.48 47.98
N GLN A 494 26.51 -40.28 47.65
CA GLN A 494 27.28 -40.54 46.44
C GLN A 494 27.54 -42.03 46.18
N GLU A 495 27.38 -42.54 44.95
CA GLU A 495 28.31 -43.45 44.22
C GLU A 495 27.71 -44.12 42.96
N GLU A 496 28.45 -43.95 41.86
CA GLU A 496 28.94 -44.95 40.89
C GLU A 496 28.03 -45.87 40.04
N MET A 497 28.22 -45.69 38.72
CA MET A 497 28.14 -46.60 37.57
C MET A 497 27.00 -47.63 37.43
N ALA A 498 26.25 -47.49 36.32
CA ALA A 498 26.43 -48.29 35.10
C ALA A 498 25.11 -48.34 34.32
N ASN A 499 24.97 -47.53 33.26
CA ASN A 499 23.84 -47.63 32.35
C ASN A 499 24.27 -48.19 31.00
N ARG A 500 23.75 -49.37 30.68
CA ARG A 500 23.79 -50.02 29.37
C ARG A 500 22.79 -49.33 28.43
N ASN A 501 23.28 -49.05 27.22
CA ASN A 501 22.59 -49.12 25.93
C ASN A 501 21.23 -48.41 25.78
N SER A 502 21.21 -47.35 24.96
CA SER A 502 20.79 -47.48 23.55
C SER A 502 20.85 -46.12 22.86
N ARG A 503 21.71 -46.01 21.85
CA ARG A 503 21.82 -44.88 20.93
C ARG A 503 20.69 -44.97 19.90
N LEU A 504 19.89 -43.92 19.78
CA LEU A 504 19.06 -43.63 18.60
C LEU A 504 19.23 -42.13 18.30
N TYR A 505 20.12 -41.82 17.36
CA TYR A 505 20.28 -40.47 16.82
C TYR A 505 19.47 -40.35 15.54
N TYR A 506 18.77 -39.24 15.38
CA TYR A 506 18.00 -38.87 14.19
C TYR A 506 18.93 -38.14 13.21
N ILE A 507 19.10 -38.68 12.01
CA ILE A 507 19.93 -38.08 10.95
C ILE A 507 19.05 -37.19 10.06
N ASN A 508 19.48 -35.94 9.91
CA ASN A 508 18.83 -34.92 9.07
C ASN A 508 19.14 -35.17 7.58
N PRO A 509 18.14 -35.32 6.70
CA PRO A 509 18.32 -35.71 5.29
C PRO A 509 18.81 -34.58 4.36
N LEU A 510 19.59 -33.62 4.85
CA LEU A 510 20.06 -32.46 4.08
C LEU A 510 21.59 -32.32 4.00
N TYR A 511 22.35 -33.35 4.39
CA TYR A 511 23.79 -33.42 4.17
C TYR A 511 24.20 -34.80 3.67
N ASP A 512 24.87 -34.85 2.52
CA ASP A 512 25.60 -36.03 2.06
C ASP A 512 26.86 -36.21 2.90
N GLU A 513 27.03 -37.42 3.45
CA GLU A 513 28.20 -37.84 4.23
C GLU A 513 29.42 -38.06 3.32
N ILE A 514 30.09 -36.98 2.91
CA ILE A 514 31.48 -37.06 2.47
C ILE A 514 32.21 -35.82 2.99
N ASP A 515 32.74 -35.94 4.21
CA ASP A 515 34.06 -35.40 4.62
C ASP A 515 34.23 -35.52 6.14
N LEU A 516 34.35 -36.77 6.60
CA LEU A 516 34.98 -37.09 7.88
C LEU A 516 35.82 -38.36 7.70
N ASN A 517 37.04 -38.19 7.20
CA ASN A 517 38.24 -38.97 7.55
C ASN A 517 39.44 -38.54 6.68
N VAL A 518 40.31 -37.66 7.20
CA VAL A 518 41.74 -37.86 7.54
C VAL A 518 42.16 -36.69 8.42
#